data_AF-A0A3M0Y8V9-F1
#
_entry.id   AF-A0A3M0Y8V9-F1
#
_cell.length_a   1.000
_cell.length_b   1.000
_cell.length_c   1.000
_cell.angle_alpha   90.00
_cell.angle_beta   90.00
_cell.angle_gamma   90.00
#
_symmetry.space_group_name_H-M   'P 1'
#
loop_
_entity.id
_entity.type
_entity.pdbx_description
1 polymer ?
#
loop_
_entity_poly.entity_id
_entity_poly.type
_entity_poly.pdbx_seq_one_letter_code
_entity_poly.pdbx_strand_id
1 'polypeptide(L)'
;MKLKQLFPTLWMGIGAFGVVGCTTMSEAKAPTSPAVATVDGTAITRLELEQYERMKPRSAARGEANALQALIHTKILAQEARRQKLDKRPEVQAAIQVATDEVLANAVMERYLKSHPIRDKDIEARYRQMVKALPKERYHLRLALFDKKRSAKKAAKDLKKGKPFGEVA
;
A
#
# COMPACT_ATOMS: atom_id res chain seq x y z
N MET A 1 -35.32 4.71 -16.20
CA MET A 1 -35.44 5.59 -17.38
C MET A 1 -34.69 4.94 -18.53
N LYS A 2 -35.42 4.39 -19.51
CA LYS A 2 -34.89 3.65 -20.67
C LYS A 2 -34.84 4.61 -21.86
N LEU A 3 -33.67 4.85 -22.44
CA LEU A 3 -33.55 5.64 -23.67
C LEU A 3 -33.49 4.70 -24.88
N LYS A 4 -34.57 4.75 -25.66
CA LYS A 4 -34.81 4.10 -26.95
C LYS A 4 -33.80 4.66 -27.98
N GLN A 5 -33.03 3.81 -28.66
CA GLN A 5 -33.27 3.35 -30.05
C GLN A 5 -33.48 4.51 -31.03
N LEU A 6 -32.48 4.76 -31.89
CA LEU A 6 -32.58 5.49 -33.16
C LEU A 6 -31.41 5.09 -34.08
N PHE A 7 -31.64 4.04 -34.88
CA PHE A 7 -31.10 3.86 -36.24
C PHE A 7 -32.35 3.87 -37.15
N PRO A 8 -32.33 4.48 -38.35
CA PRO A 8 -31.64 3.92 -39.53
C PRO A 8 -31.06 5.06 -40.42
N THR A 9 -30.22 4.92 -41.44
CA THR A 9 -30.23 4.13 -42.68
C THR A 9 -28.83 4.30 -43.33
N LEU A 10 -28.16 3.21 -43.68
CA LEU A 10 -27.84 2.82 -45.06
C LEU A 10 -27.24 3.94 -45.95
N TRP A 11 -25.91 3.97 -46.06
CA TRP A 11 -25.27 4.30 -47.33
C TRP A 11 -24.23 3.23 -47.68
N MET A 12 -24.62 2.40 -48.64
CA MET A 12 -23.77 1.48 -49.36
C MET A 12 -22.89 2.33 -50.30
N GLY A 13 -21.59 2.37 -50.03
CA GLY A 13 -20.61 3.10 -50.82
C GLY A 13 -19.29 2.35 -50.85
N ILE A 14 -19.19 1.39 -51.77
CA ILE A 14 -17.94 0.70 -52.13
C ILE A 14 -17.07 1.73 -52.85
N GLY A 15 -15.92 2.06 -52.25
CA GLY A 15 -14.84 2.81 -52.87
C GLY A 15 -13.52 2.13 -52.57
N ALA A 16 -13.07 1.28 -53.48
CA ALA A 16 -11.73 0.71 -53.45
C ALA A 16 -10.71 1.83 -53.68
N PHE A 17 -9.87 2.10 -52.69
CA PHE A 17 -8.61 2.81 -52.88
C PHE A 17 -7.52 2.05 -52.12
N GLY A 18 -6.70 1.34 -52.89
CA GLY A 18 -5.48 0.72 -52.39
C GLY A 18 -4.48 1.81 -52.05
N VAL A 19 -4.00 1.78 -50.80
CA VAL A 19 -2.74 2.41 -50.41
C VAL A 19 -1.89 1.31 -49.80
N VAL A 20 -0.97 0.79 -50.62
CA VAL A 20 0.26 0.17 -50.15
C VAL A 20 1.12 1.31 -49.61
N GLY A 21 1.37 1.35 -48.31
CA GLY A 21 2.17 2.42 -47.72
C GLY A 21 2.30 2.31 -46.22
N CYS A 22 3.39 1.69 -45.79
CA CYS A 22 4.08 1.86 -44.52
C CYS A 22 3.23 1.86 -43.24
N THR A 23 3.33 0.74 -42.52
CA THR A 23 3.21 0.64 -41.07
C THR A 23 3.76 1.87 -40.36
N THR A 24 2.87 2.77 -39.94
CA THR A 24 3.11 3.63 -38.79
C THR A 24 2.52 2.91 -37.59
N MET A 25 3.41 2.20 -36.87
CA MET A 25 3.11 1.82 -35.50
C MET A 25 2.68 3.08 -34.77
N SER A 26 1.46 3.05 -34.25
CA SER A 26 0.92 4.02 -33.31
C SER A 26 2.01 4.33 -32.27
N GLU A 27 2.51 5.55 -32.32
CA GLU A 27 3.41 6.10 -31.33
C GLU A 27 2.63 6.17 -30.01
N ALA A 28 2.79 5.12 -29.20
CA ALA A 28 2.30 5.11 -27.84
C ALA A 28 3.07 6.20 -27.11
N LYS A 29 2.44 7.37 -26.95
CA LYS A 29 2.92 8.49 -26.16
C LYS A 29 3.40 7.95 -24.81
N ALA A 30 4.72 7.84 -24.66
CA ALA A 30 5.34 7.32 -23.45
C ALA A 30 4.94 8.22 -22.26
N PRO A 31 4.81 7.67 -21.05
CA PRO A 31 4.39 8.44 -19.89
C PRO A 31 5.37 9.58 -19.59
N THR A 32 4.88 10.64 -18.95
CA THR A 32 5.60 11.86 -18.50
C THR A 32 6.69 11.62 -17.43
N SER A 33 7.20 10.40 -17.33
CA SER A 33 8.22 9.96 -16.39
C SER A 33 9.36 9.28 -17.16
N PRO A 34 10.64 9.59 -16.87
CA PRO A 34 11.76 9.00 -17.59
C PRO A 34 11.78 7.48 -17.45
N ALA A 35 12.20 6.79 -18.50
CA ALA A 35 12.42 5.34 -18.48
C ALA A 35 13.68 5.02 -17.67
N VAL A 36 13.60 3.99 -16.83
CA VAL A 36 14.71 3.47 -16.02
C VAL A 36 15.18 2.09 -16.48
N ALA A 37 14.35 1.34 -17.21
CA ALA A 37 14.68 0.07 -17.85
C ALA A 37 13.68 -0.23 -18.99
N THR A 38 13.93 -1.30 -19.75
CA THR A 38 12.98 -1.82 -20.75
C THR A 38 12.86 -3.34 -20.61
N VAL A 39 11.67 -3.88 -20.89
CA VAL A 39 11.38 -5.32 -20.93
C VAL A 39 10.63 -5.61 -22.24
N ASP A 40 11.25 -6.36 -23.15
CA ASP A 40 10.70 -6.67 -24.49
C ASP A 40 10.17 -5.42 -25.23
N GLY A 41 10.96 -4.35 -25.22
CA GLY A 41 10.60 -3.06 -25.84
C GLY A 41 9.59 -2.21 -25.04
N THR A 42 9.04 -2.71 -23.93
CA THR A 42 8.16 -1.93 -23.04
C THR A 42 8.98 -1.20 -22.00
N ALA A 43 8.90 0.13 -21.95
CA ALA A 43 9.61 0.93 -20.96
C ALA A 43 9.04 0.72 -19.54
N ILE A 44 9.94 0.59 -18.56
CA ILE A 44 9.65 0.74 -17.13
C ILE A 44 9.99 2.18 -16.76
N THR A 45 9.02 2.93 -16.28
CA THR A 45 9.21 4.33 -15.90
C THR A 45 9.65 4.48 -14.45
N ARG A 46 10.31 5.61 -14.14
CA ARG A 46 10.64 5.99 -12.76
C ARG A 46 9.42 5.98 -11.82
N LEU A 47 8.28 6.51 -12.27
CA LEU A 47 7.03 6.51 -11.50
C LEU A 47 6.57 5.08 -11.15
N GLU A 48 6.69 4.12 -12.07
CA GLU A 48 6.33 2.73 -11.79
C GLU A 48 7.26 2.09 -10.76
N LEU A 49 8.56 2.40 -10.82
CA LEU A 49 9.52 1.95 -9.82
C LEU A 49 9.21 2.51 -8.44
N GLU A 50 8.98 3.82 -8.35
CA GLU A 50 8.60 4.48 -7.09
C GLU A 50 7.30 3.92 -6.52
N GLN A 51 6.29 3.67 -7.37
CA GLN A 51 5.04 3.07 -6.93
C GLN A 51 5.24 1.62 -6.47
N TYR A 52 6.09 0.84 -7.16
CA TYR A 52 6.44 -0.51 -6.75
C TYR A 52 7.10 -0.53 -5.37
N GLU A 53 8.01 0.41 -5.09
CA GLU A 53 8.65 0.56 -3.80
C GLU A 53 7.67 0.94 -2.69
N ARG A 54 6.75 1.88 -2.97
CA ARG A 54 5.70 2.30 -2.00
C ARG A 54 4.77 1.17 -1.56
N MET A 55 4.54 0.19 -2.43
CA MET A 55 3.70 -0.98 -2.11
C MET A 55 4.41 -2.02 -1.24
N LYS A 56 5.73 -1.94 -1.05
CA LYS A 56 6.47 -2.87 -0.19
C LYS A 56 6.51 -2.36 1.25
N PRO A 57 6.49 -3.25 2.25
CA PRO A 57 6.65 -2.84 3.64
C PRO A 57 7.98 -2.12 3.82
N ARG A 58 7.99 -1.01 4.58
CA ARG A 58 9.20 -0.20 4.85
C ARG A 58 10.38 -0.98 5.44
N SER A 59 10.12 -2.12 6.09
CA SER A 59 11.15 -3.03 6.62
C SER A 59 11.88 -3.83 5.52
N ALA A 60 11.31 -3.92 4.32
CA ALA A 60 11.98 -4.47 3.16
C ALA A 60 12.89 -3.39 2.55
N ALA A 61 13.94 -3.03 3.26
CA ALA A 61 15.02 -2.20 2.73
C ALA A 61 15.74 -2.98 1.61
N ARG A 62 15.19 -2.90 0.40
CA ARG A 62 15.82 -3.34 -0.83
C ARG A 62 16.19 -2.06 -1.57
N GLY A 63 17.48 -1.84 -1.82
CA GLY A 63 17.94 -0.70 -2.61
C GLY A 63 17.30 -0.69 -4.01
N GLU A 64 17.30 0.48 -4.65
CA GLU A 64 16.64 0.75 -5.94
C GLU A 64 16.91 -0.34 -6.99
N ALA A 65 18.15 -0.81 -7.12
CA ALA A 65 18.52 -1.88 -8.06
C ALA A 65 17.77 -3.19 -7.79
N ASN A 66 17.59 -3.58 -6.53
CA ASN A 66 16.84 -4.78 -6.15
C ASN A 66 15.34 -4.61 -6.38
N ALA A 67 14.81 -3.40 -6.18
CA ALA A 67 13.41 -3.09 -6.48
C ALA A 67 13.15 -3.12 -7.99
N LEU A 68 14.05 -2.53 -8.78
CA LEU A 68 14.00 -2.53 -10.24
C LEU A 68 14.06 -3.95 -10.79
N GLN A 69 14.99 -4.79 -10.32
CA GLN A 69 15.09 -6.18 -10.75
C GLN A 69 13.81 -6.97 -10.43
N ALA A 70 13.25 -6.79 -9.23
CA ALA A 70 12.00 -7.44 -8.85
C ALA A 70 10.81 -6.95 -9.69
N LEU A 71 10.78 -5.67 -10.06
CA LEU A 71 9.78 -5.11 -10.97
C LEU A 71 9.92 -5.69 -12.39
N ILE A 72 11.15 -5.82 -12.91
CA ILE A 72 11.43 -6.48 -14.19
C ILE A 72 10.90 -7.91 -14.19
N HIS A 73 11.23 -8.71 -13.17
CA HIS A 73 10.72 -10.09 -13.05
C HIS A 73 9.19 -10.13 -13.01
N THR A 74 8.56 -9.18 -12.30
CA THR A 74 7.09 -9.06 -12.25
C THR A 74 6.51 -8.76 -13.64
N LYS A 75 7.14 -7.86 -14.41
CA LYS A 75 6.70 -7.51 -15.78
C LYS A 75 6.78 -8.72 -16.72
N ILE A 76 7.88 -9.47 -16.67
CA ILE A 76 8.09 -10.68 -17.50
C ILE A 76 6.99 -11.72 -17.20
N LEU A 77 6.75 -12.01 -15.91
CA LEU A 77 5.70 -12.96 -15.52
C LEU A 77 4.30 -12.48 -15.93
N ALA A 78 4.03 -11.17 -15.84
CA ALA A 78 2.76 -10.61 -16.28
C ALA A 78 2.60 -10.67 -17.82
N GLN A 79 3.67 -10.52 -18.59
CA GLN A 79 3.65 -10.71 -20.05
C GLN A 79 3.34 -12.18 -20.39
N GLU A 80 3.99 -13.12 -19.71
CA GLU A 80 3.73 -14.55 -19.92
C GLU A 80 2.30 -14.94 -19.54
N ALA A 81 1.78 -14.43 -18.42
CA ALA A 81 0.39 -14.66 -18.02
C ALA A 81 -0.62 -14.18 -19.08
N ARG A 82 -0.33 -13.05 -19.76
CA ARG A 82 -1.14 -12.54 -20.87
C ARG A 82 -1.02 -13.41 -22.12
N ARG A 83 0.18 -13.91 -22.45
CA ARG A 83 0.38 -14.85 -23.56
C ARG A 83 -0.42 -16.14 -23.36
N GLN A 84 -0.47 -16.64 -22.12
CA GLN A 84 -1.27 -17.79 -21.73
C GLN A 84 -2.76 -17.48 -21.51
N LYS A 85 -3.19 -16.22 -21.70
CA LYS A 85 -4.56 -15.74 -21.48
C LYS A 85 -5.07 -15.98 -20.04
N LEU A 86 -4.18 -16.12 -19.07
CA LEU A 86 -4.55 -16.26 -17.66
C LEU A 86 -5.23 -14.99 -17.14
N ASP A 87 -4.85 -13.83 -17.68
CA ASP A 87 -5.49 -12.55 -17.39
C ASP A 87 -6.96 -12.50 -17.82
N LYS A 88 -7.44 -13.41 -18.68
CA LYS A 88 -8.84 -13.48 -19.13
C LYS A 88 -9.72 -14.38 -18.28
N ARG A 89 -9.14 -15.11 -17.32
CA ARG A 89 -9.91 -15.99 -16.43
C ARG A 89 -10.80 -15.16 -15.49
N PRO A 90 -12.05 -15.58 -15.22
CA PRO A 90 -12.98 -14.82 -14.37
C PRO A 90 -12.40 -14.50 -12.99
N GLU A 91 -11.72 -15.46 -12.36
CA GLU A 91 -11.10 -15.29 -11.04
C GLU A 91 -9.95 -14.28 -11.06
N VAL A 92 -9.17 -14.23 -12.14
CA VAL A 92 -8.06 -13.27 -12.29
C VAL A 92 -8.60 -11.86 -12.57
N GLN A 93 -9.63 -11.74 -13.41
CA GLN A 93 -10.29 -10.47 -13.67
C GLN A 93 -10.94 -9.89 -12.41
N ALA A 94 -11.61 -10.73 -11.62
CA ALA A 94 -12.17 -10.30 -10.33
C ALA A 94 -11.07 -9.78 -9.38
N ALA A 95 -9.94 -10.50 -9.28
CA ALA A 95 -8.81 -10.06 -8.46
C ALA A 95 -8.19 -8.73 -8.95
N ILE A 96 -8.04 -8.55 -10.26
CA ILE A 96 -7.57 -7.29 -10.86
C ILE A 96 -8.54 -6.14 -10.53
N GLN A 97 -9.85 -6.38 -10.60
CA GLN A 97 -10.85 -5.37 -10.30
C GLN A 97 -10.79 -4.94 -8.83
N VAL A 98 -10.71 -5.90 -7.90
CA VAL A 98 -10.56 -5.62 -6.47
C VAL A 98 -9.30 -4.79 -6.21
N ALA A 99 -8.16 -5.18 -6.79
CA ALA A 99 -6.91 -4.42 -6.65
C ALA A 99 -7.01 -3.00 -7.22
N THR A 100 -7.77 -2.81 -8.30
CA THR A 100 -8.04 -1.50 -8.89
C THR A 100 -8.85 -0.63 -7.93
N ASP A 101 -9.92 -1.18 -7.36
CA ASP A 101 -10.80 -0.47 -6.42
C ASP A 101 -10.03 -0.07 -5.15
N GLU A 102 -9.14 -0.93 -4.64
CA GLU A 102 -8.28 -0.62 -3.49
C GLU A 102 -7.32 0.55 -3.78
N VAL A 103 -6.70 0.58 -4.96
CA VAL A 103 -5.82 1.69 -5.37
C VAL A 103 -6.61 3.00 -5.47
N LEU A 104 -7.81 2.97 -6.04
CA LEU A 104 -8.67 4.15 -6.16
C LEU A 104 -9.16 4.66 -4.79
N ALA A 105 -9.57 3.76 -3.90
CA ALA A 105 -9.98 4.11 -2.54
C ALA A 105 -8.86 4.81 -1.76
N ASN A 106 -7.64 4.27 -1.85
CA ASN A 106 -6.46 4.89 -1.24
C ASN A 106 -6.15 6.26 -1.84
N ALA A 107 -6.28 6.43 -3.15
CA ALA A 107 -6.06 7.72 -3.82
C ALA A 107 -7.06 8.79 -3.34
N VAL A 108 -8.33 8.44 -3.15
CA VAL A 108 -9.35 9.34 -2.59
C VAL A 108 -9.00 9.73 -1.15
N MET A 109 -8.59 8.77 -0.32
CA MET A 109 -8.19 9.02 1.05
C MET A 109 -6.97 9.95 1.13
N GLU A 110 -5.91 9.67 0.35
CA GLU A 110 -4.71 10.49 0.31
C GLU A 110 -5.03 11.93 -0.11
N ARG A 111 -5.89 12.09 -1.14
CA ARG A 111 -6.35 13.41 -1.58
C ARG A 111 -7.12 14.14 -0.47
N TYR A 112 -8.03 13.45 0.20
CA TYR A 112 -8.84 14.03 1.28
C TYR A 112 -7.97 14.50 2.44
N LEU A 113 -7.02 13.68 2.90
CA LEU A 113 -6.10 14.04 3.98
C LEU A 113 -5.20 15.23 3.62
N LYS A 114 -4.75 15.33 2.37
CA LYS A 114 -3.98 16.49 1.89
C LYS A 114 -4.81 17.77 1.85
N SER A 115 -6.08 17.70 1.46
CA SER A 115 -6.95 18.88 1.39
C SER A 115 -7.60 19.25 2.72
N HIS A 116 -7.56 18.37 3.72
CA HIS A 116 -8.11 18.58 5.06
C HIS A 116 -7.03 18.34 6.13
N PRO A 117 -6.02 19.22 6.22
CA PRO A 117 -4.99 19.09 7.25
C PRO A 117 -5.63 19.16 8.65
N ILE A 118 -5.21 18.25 9.54
CA ILE A 118 -5.66 18.24 10.92
C ILE A 118 -5.07 19.47 11.61
N ARG A 119 -5.93 20.29 12.24
CA ARG A 119 -5.50 21.52 12.91
C ARG A 119 -4.99 21.19 14.31
N ASP A 120 -3.97 21.91 14.78
CA ASP A 120 -3.40 21.71 16.11
C ASP A 120 -4.45 21.78 17.23
N LYS A 121 -5.43 22.67 17.10
CA LYS A 121 -6.55 22.76 18.06
C LYS A 121 -7.41 21.49 18.14
N ASP A 122 -7.57 20.78 17.03
CA ASP A 122 -8.34 19.53 16.98
C ASP A 122 -7.52 18.39 17.62
N ILE A 123 -6.20 18.40 17.42
CA ILE A 123 -5.26 17.50 18.10
C ILE A 123 -5.29 17.73 19.62
N GLU A 124 -5.21 18.99 20.06
CA GLU A 124 -5.24 19.34 21.47
C GLU A 124 -6.58 18.96 22.12
N ALA A 125 -7.69 19.27 21.45
CA ALA A 125 -9.03 18.88 21.92
C ALA A 125 -9.14 17.36 22.09
N ARG A 126 -8.67 16.58 21.10
CA ARG A 126 -8.65 15.12 21.16
C ARG A 126 -7.76 14.61 22.29
N TYR A 127 -6.57 15.19 22.46
CA TYR A 127 -5.65 14.85 23.55
C TYR A 127 -6.30 15.07 24.92
N ARG A 128 -6.89 16.25 25.14
CA ARG A 128 -7.57 16.59 26.40
C ARG A 128 -8.74 15.63 26.69
N GLN A 129 -9.49 15.23 25.67
CA GLN A 129 -10.54 14.20 25.82
C GLN A 129 -9.95 12.85 26.26
N MET A 130 -8.86 12.42 25.63
CA MET A 130 -8.18 11.17 25.99
C MET A 130 -7.63 11.21 27.42
N VAL A 131 -6.98 12.31 27.82
CA VAL A 131 -6.44 12.46 29.18
C VAL A 131 -7.53 12.40 30.23
N LYS A 132 -8.72 12.97 29.97
CA LYS A 132 -9.87 12.88 30.89
C LYS A 132 -10.35 11.44 31.09
N ALA A 133 -10.19 10.59 30.09
CA ALA A 133 -10.60 9.19 30.14
C ALA A 133 -9.54 8.27 30.79
N LEU A 134 -8.32 8.76 31.02
CA LEU A 134 -7.28 7.98 31.67
C LEU A 134 -7.46 7.95 33.20
N PRO A 135 -7.08 6.85 33.86
CA PRO A 135 -6.98 6.82 35.32
C PRO A 135 -6.05 7.94 35.82
N LYS A 136 -6.51 8.67 36.84
CA LYS A 136 -5.74 9.77 37.44
C LYS A 136 -4.53 9.27 38.24
N GLU A 137 -4.58 8.02 38.67
CA GLU A 137 -3.52 7.39 39.45
C GLU A 137 -2.55 6.66 38.54
N ARG A 138 -1.26 6.95 38.72
CA ARG A 138 -0.16 6.22 38.09
C ARG A 138 0.68 5.62 39.19
N TYR A 139 0.91 4.32 39.11
CA TYR A 139 1.72 3.59 40.07
C TYR A 139 3.10 3.31 39.46
N HIS A 140 4.16 3.70 40.17
CA HIS A 140 5.52 3.27 39.84
C HIS A 140 5.87 2.04 40.68
N LEU A 141 5.62 0.86 40.12
CA LEU A 141 5.83 -0.40 40.80
C LEU A 141 7.26 -0.91 40.59
N ARG A 142 7.88 -1.40 41.66
CA ARG A 142 9.09 -2.23 41.59
C ARG A 142 8.67 -3.66 41.87
N LEU A 143 9.05 -4.58 40.99
CA LEU A 143 8.69 -6.00 41.09
C LEU A 143 9.94 -6.84 41.37
N ALA A 144 9.84 -7.76 42.31
CA ALA A 144 10.86 -8.74 42.61
C ALA A 144 10.28 -10.14 42.37
N LEU A 145 11.01 -10.97 41.64
CA LEU A 145 10.60 -12.33 41.30
C LEU A 145 11.50 -13.33 42.03
N PHE A 146 10.90 -14.36 42.62
CA PHE A 146 11.63 -15.36 43.39
C PHE A 146 11.22 -16.77 42.97
N ASP A 147 12.18 -17.68 42.88
CA ASP A 147 11.94 -19.08 42.53
C ASP A 147 11.14 -19.85 43.60
N LYS A 148 11.20 -19.39 44.86
CA LYS A 148 10.62 -20.09 46.02
C LYS A 148 9.72 -19.18 46.84
N LYS A 149 8.52 -19.69 47.17
CA LYS A 149 7.54 -19.03 48.07
C LYS A 149 8.15 -18.60 49.41
N ARG A 150 9.07 -19.39 49.96
CA ARG A 150 9.77 -19.06 51.22
C ARG A 150 10.60 -17.78 51.09
N SER A 151 11.33 -17.62 50.00
CA SER A 151 12.17 -16.44 49.73
C SER A 151 11.32 -15.18 49.57
N ALA A 152 10.24 -15.26 48.79
CA ALA A 152 9.28 -14.15 48.64
C ALA A 152 8.66 -13.74 49.99
N LYS A 153 8.25 -14.72 50.83
CA LYS A 153 7.72 -14.43 52.17
C LYS A 153 8.76 -13.81 53.10
N LYS A 154 10.03 -14.21 52.99
CA LYS A 154 11.13 -13.60 53.76
C LYS A 154 11.37 -12.16 53.31
N ALA A 155 11.49 -11.91 52.01
CA ALA A 155 11.63 -10.57 51.45
C ALA A 155 10.47 -9.66 51.88
N ALA A 156 9.22 -10.12 51.82
CA ALA A 156 8.06 -9.36 52.28
C ALA A 156 8.11 -9.02 53.79
N LYS A 157 8.61 -9.95 54.63
CA LYS A 157 8.81 -9.68 56.06
C LYS A 157 9.93 -8.66 56.30
N ASP A 158 11.03 -8.77 55.55
CA ASP A 158 12.17 -7.86 55.66
C ASP A 158 11.82 -6.45 55.17
N LEU A 159 11.00 -6.32 54.11
CA LEU A 159 10.41 -5.05 53.66
C LEU A 159 9.53 -4.42 54.75
N LYS A 160 8.66 -5.21 55.40
CA LYS A 160 7.82 -4.72 56.51
C LYS A 160 8.63 -4.25 57.72
N LYS A 161 9.87 -4.72 57.87
CA LYS A 161 10.82 -4.31 58.91
C LYS A 161 11.67 -3.09 58.50
N GLY A 162 11.46 -2.53 57.31
CA GLY A 162 12.13 -1.33 56.84
C GLY A 162 13.39 -1.55 56.00
N LYS A 163 13.73 -2.80 55.60
CA LYS A 163 14.85 -3.01 54.69
C LYS A 163 14.57 -2.42 53.30
N PRO A 164 15.55 -1.80 52.63
CA PRO A 164 15.38 -1.26 51.28
C PRO A 164 14.97 -2.35 50.27
N PHE A 165 14.10 -1.99 49.32
CA PHE A 165 13.64 -2.93 48.28
C PHE A 165 14.79 -3.52 47.46
N GLY A 166 15.82 -2.71 47.14
CA GLY A 166 16.96 -3.17 46.36
C GLY A 166 17.86 -4.20 47.06
N GLU A 167 17.71 -4.39 48.38
CA GLU A 167 18.50 -5.39 49.14
C GLU A 167 17.79 -6.73 49.30
N VAL A 168 16.49 -6.78 49.01
CA VAL A 168 15.64 -7.95 49.26
C VAL A 168 14.93 -8.47 48.00
N ALA A 169 14.98 -7.69 46.92
CA ALA A 169 14.56 -8.06 45.58
C ALA A 169 15.62 -8.93 44.89
#